data_AF-A0A6S6T8Z4-F1
#
_entry.id   AF-A0A6S6T8Z4-F1
#
_cell.length_a   1.000
_cell.length_b   1.000
_cell.length_c   1.000
_cell.angle_alpha   90.00
_cell.angle_beta   90.00
_cell.angle_gamma   90.00
#
_symmetry.space_group_name_H-M   'P 1'
#
loop_
_entity.id
_entity.type
_entity.pdbx_description
1 polymer ?
#
loop_
_entity_poly.entity_id
_entity_poly.type
_entity_poly.pdbx_seq_one_letter_code
_entity_poly.pdbx_strand_id
1 'polypeptide(L)' 'LGVFTTLAFKYLPAFVLPKFKRKERHGKYEEALKVLYPKMGESKEVEEMVRQLYAQKNGNKSIEIDKNALKVLVEKYK' A
#
# COMPACT_ATOMS: atom_id res chain seq x y z
N LEU A 1 19.43 48.83 -7.05
CA LEU A 1 19.05 47.66 -6.23
C LEU A 1 18.08 46.67 -6.93
N GLY A 2 17.83 46.76 -8.25
CA GLY A 2 16.73 46.01 -8.90
C GLY A 2 17.11 44.85 -9.83
N VAL A 3 18.41 44.56 -10.01
CA VAL A 3 18.89 43.53 -10.97
C VAL A 3 19.41 42.26 -10.28
N PHE A 4 19.73 42.35 -8.98
CA PHE A 4 20.20 41.22 -8.19
C PHE A 4 19.07 40.27 -7.76
N THR A 5 17.84 40.76 -7.68
CA THR A 5 16.66 39.95 -7.30
C THR A 5 16.20 39.03 -8.43
N THR A 6 16.36 39.43 -9.69
CA THR A 6 15.95 38.64 -10.88
C THR A 6 16.88 37.47 -11.16
N LEU A 7 18.17 37.57 -10.82
CA LEU A 7 19.12 36.46 -10.99
C LEU A 7 18.96 35.38 -9.91
N ALA A 8 18.58 35.73 -8.68
CA ALA A 8 18.39 34.76 -7.60
C ALA A 8 17.28 33.74 -7.90
N PHE A 9 16.18 34.17 -8.54
CA PHE A 9 15.07 33.28 -8.91
C PHE A 9 15.40 32.30 -10.05
N LYS A 10 16.35 32.63 -10.92
CA LYS A 10 16.74 31.79 -12.07
C LYS A 10 17.62 30.61 -11.67
N TYR A 11 18.25 30.68 -10.50
CA TYR A 11 19.17 29.67 -9.97
C TYR A 11 18.68 28.99 -8.70
N LEU A 12 17.45 29.23 -8.22
CA LEU A 12 16.81 28.32 -7.27
C LEU A 12 16.46 27.05 -8.04
N PRO A 13 17.31 26.00 -7.97
CA PRO A 13 17.00 24.77 -8.64
C PRO A 13 15.79 24.15 -7.92
N ALA A 14 15.22 23.14 -8.54
CA ALA A 14 14.26 22.17 -8.03
C ALA A 14 14.69 21.50 -6.70
N PHE A 15 14.92 22.29 -5.66
CA PHE A 15 15.34 21.87 -4.34
C PHE A 15 14.09 21.50 -3.56
N VAL A 16 13.94 20.19 -3.37
CA VAL A 16 13.13 19.53 -2.35
C VAL A 16 11.60 19.68 -2.47
N LEU A 17 11.04 19.13 -3.54
CA LEU A 17 9.84 18.30 -3.36
C LEU A 17 10.30 16.85 -3.39
N PRO A 18 10.60 16.22 -2.24
CA PRO A 18 10.73 14.78 -2.21
C PRO A 18 9.36 14.27 -2.64
N LYS A 19 9.29 13.66 -3.83
CA LYS A 19 8.09 12.98 -4.30
C LYS A 19 7.78 11.94 -3.24
N PHE A 20 6.89 12.29 -2.31
CA PHE A 20 6.31 11.39 -1.33
C PHE A 20 5.58 10.34 -2.16
N LYS A 21 6.30 9.29 -2.56
CA LYS A 21 5.71 8.08 -3.11
C LYS A 21 4.83 7.58 -1.99
N ARG A 22 3.53 7.89 -2.05
CA ARG A 22 2.53 7.30 -1.18
C ARG A 22 2.76 5.81 -1.32
N LYS A 23 3.27 5.18 -0.27
CA LYS A 23 3.47 3.74 -0.20
C LYS A 23 2.10 3.13 -0.47
N GLU A 24 1.89 2.65 -1.69
CA GLU A 24 0.57 2.25 -2.13
C GLU A 24 0.09 1.14 -1.21
N ARG A 25 -0.96 1.41 -0.43
CA ARG A 25 -1.57 0.38 0.42
C ARG A 25 -2.09 -0.79 -0.43
N HIS A 26 -2.40 -0.52 -1.70
CA HIS A 26 -2.81 -1.51 -2.69
C HIS A 26 -1.77 -2.61 -2.88
N GLY A 27 -0.47 -2.27 -2.94
CA GLY A 27 0.59 -3.27 -3.13
C GLY A 27 0.64 -4.33 -2.02
N LYS A 28 0.36 -3.94 -0.76
CA LYS A 28 0.39 -4.88 0.37
C LYS A 28 -0.72 -5.92 0.32
N TYR A 29 -1.92 -5.55 -0.14
CA TYR A 29 -3.03 -6.50 -0.25
C TYR A 29 -2.84 -7.45 -1.42
N GLU A 30 -2.27 -6.98 -2.53
CA GLU A 30 -1.91 -7.85 -3.65
C GLU A 30 -0.79 -8.83 -3.30
N GLU A 31 0.23 -8.38 -2.55
CA GLU A 31 1.27 -9.26 -2.00
C GLU A 31 0.68 -10.31 -1.06
N ALA A 32 -0.22 -9.90 -0.16
CA ALA A 32 -0.88 -10.84 0.76
C ALA A 32 -1.73 -11.88 0.01
N LEU A 33 -2.47 -11.46 -1.03
CA LEU A 33 -3.24 -12.38 -1.87
C LEU A 33 -2.35 -13.43 -2.53
N LYS A 34 -1.16 -13.06 -3.02
CA LYS A 34 -0.22 -14.02 -3.62
C LYS A 34 0.24 -15.10 -2.63
N VAL A 35 0.39 -14.76 -1.36
CA VAL A 35 0.83 -15.69 -0.31
C VAL A 35 -0.34 -16.54 0.20
N LEU A 36 -1.49 -15.92 0.45
CA LEU A 36 -2.62 -16.56 1.11
C LEU A 36 -3.53 -17.36 0.17
N TYR A 37 -3.65 -16.96 -1.10
CA TYR A 37 -4.53 -17.66 -2.06
C TYR A 37 -4.17 -19.14 -2.26
N PRO A 38 -2.89 -19.54 -2.43
CA PRO A 38 -2.51 -20.96 -2.51
C PRO A 38 -2.81 -21.75 -1.23
N LYS A 39 -3.00 -21.04 -0.10
CA LYS A 39 -3.18 -21.58 1.25
C LYS A 39 -4.63 -21.54 1.72
N MET A 40 -5.58 -21.16 0.85
CA MET A 40 -7.00 -21.05 1.20
C MET A 40 -7.61 -22.36 1.72
N GLY A 41 -7.06 -23.51 1.34
CA GLY A 41 -7.54 -24.83 1.79
C GLY A 41 -6.98 -25.28 3.14
N GLU A 42 -6.01 -24.58 3.72
CA GLU A 42 -5.33 -25.00 4.96
C GLU A 42 -6.06 -24.55 6.23
N SER A 43 -6.81 -23.45 6.16
CA SER A 43 -7.61 -22.94 7.28
C SER A 43 -8.78 -22.10 6.79
N LYS A 44 -9.92 -22.20 7.49
CA LYS A 44 -11.09 -21.32 7.26
C LYS A 44 -10.73 -19.84 7.42
N GLU A 45 -9.83 -19.50 8.34
CA GLU A 45 -9.38 -18.11 8.53
C GLU A 45 -8.67 -17.56 7.30
N VAL A 46 -7.89 -18.40 6.60
CA VAL A 46 -7.19 -17.99 5.38
C VAL A 46 -8.19 -17.76 4.25
N GLU A 47 -9.17 -18.65 4.11
CA GLU A 47 -10.24 -18.50 3.12
C GLU A 47 -11.04 -17.21 3.34
N GLU A 48 -11.45 -16.93 4.58
CA GLU A 48 -12.18 -15.72 4.94
C GLU A 48 -11.35 -14.46 4.68
N MET A 49 -10.07 -14.46 5.05
CA MET A 49 -9.16 -13.35 4.81
C MET A 49 -8.98 -13.10 3.30
N VAL A 50 -8.83 -14.15 2.49
CA VAL A 50 -8.75 -14.05 1.03
C VAL A 50 -10.04 -13.47 0.43
N ARG A 51 -11.21 -13.91 0.90
CA ARG A 51 -12.51 -13.36 0.47
C ARG A 51 -12.62 -11.86 0.78
N GLN A 52 -12.23 -11.44 1.98
CA GLN A 52 -12.22 -10.02 2.38
C GLN A 52 -11.27 -9.20 1.51
N LEU A 53 -10.06 -9.71 1.24
CA LEU A 53 -9.08 -9.07 0.38
C LEU A 53 -9.61 -8.86 -1.06
N TYR A 54 -10.30 -9.86 -1.62
CA TYR A 54 -10.91 -9.72 -2.95
C TYR A 54 -12.05 -8.70 -2.98
N ALA A 55 -12.89 -8.69 -1.96
CA ALA A 55 -14.00 -7.75 -1.90
C ALA A 55 -13.50 -6.30 -1.72
N GLN A 56 -12.45 -6.08 -0.94
CA GLN A 56 -11.80 -4.77 -0.85
C GLN A 56 -11.07 -4.38 -2.14
N LYS A 57 -10.44 -5.34 -2.85
CA LYS A 57 -9.85 -5.13 -4.18
C LYS A 57 -10.89 -4.69 -5.21
N ASN A 58 -12.09 -5.26 -5.15
CA ASN A 58 -13.22 -4.91 -6.03
C ASN A 58 -13.87 -3.55 -5.69
N GLY A 59 -13.34 -2.81 -4.71
CA GLY A 59 -13.80 -1.47 -4.36
C GLY A 59 -14.82 -1.42 -3.23
N ASN A 60 -15.10 -2.54 -2.56
CA ASN A 60 -15.93 -2.54 -1.36
C ASN A 60 -15.15 -1.96 -0.18
N LYS A 61 -15.37 -0.67 0.10
CA LYS A 61 -14.71 0.07 1.20
C LYS A 61 -15.35 -0.19 2.56
N SER A 62 -16.51 -0.85 2.60
CA SER A 62 -17.23 -1.18 3.84
C SER A 62 -16.64 -2.38 4.57
N ILE A 63 -15.66 -3.05 3.97
CA ILE A 63 -14.98 -4.20 4.56
C ILE A 63 -13.76 -3.69 5.33
N GLU A 64 -13.79 -3.90 6.64
CA GLU A 64 -12.66 -3.62 7.51
C GLU A 64 -11.80 -4.88 7.62
N ILE A 65 -10.63 -4.86 6.99
CA ILE A 65 -9.63 -5.93 7.13
C ILE A 65 -8.79 -5.66 8.38
N ASP A 66 -8.78 -6.62 9.31
CA ASP A 66 -7.84 -6.61 10.42
C ASP A 66 -6.41 -6.80 9.90
N LYS A 67 -5.63 -5.71 9.96
CA LYS A 67 -4.25 -5.68 9.49
C LYS A 67 -3.32 -6.54 10.34
N ASN A 68 -3.63 -6.72 11.62
CA ASN A 68 -2.84 -7.56 12.51
C ASN A 68 -3.05 -9.03 12.15
N ALA A 69 -4.31 -9.46 12.02
CA ALA A 69 -4.65 -10.81 11.58
C ALA A 69 -4.06 -11.10 10.18
N LEU A 70 -4.19 -10.18 9.24
CA LEU A 70 -3.60 -10.30 7.91
C LEU A 70 -2.08 -10.46 7.98
N LYS A 71 -1.40 -9.66 8.81
CA LYS A 71 0.06 -9.74 8.95
C LYS A 71 0.49 -11.08 9.53
N VAL A 72 -0.19 -11.56 10.58
CA VAL A 72 0.12 -12.86 11.21
C VAL A 72 -0.10 -14.01 10.23
N LEU A 73 -1.21 -13.99 9.47
CA LEU A 73 -1.48 -15.01 8.45
C LEU A 73 -0.41 -14.98 7.35
N VAL A 74 -0.05 -13.79 6.86
CA VAL A 74 1.01 -13.68 5.84
C VAL A 74 2.35 -14.16 6.40
N GLU A 75 2.74 -13.78 7.62
CA GLU A 75 3.99 -14.23 8.25
C GLU A 75 4.03 -15.73 8.52
N LYS A 76 2.87 -16.36 8.76
CA LYS A 76 2.75 -17.81 8.92
C LYS A 76 3.03 -18.59 7.63
N TYR A 77 2.74 -18.01 6.47
CA TYR A 77 2.79 -18.68 5.17
C TYR A 77 3.82 -18.12 4.18
N LYS A 78 4.52 -17.05 4.57
CA LYS A 78 5.61 -16.44 3.82
C LYS A 78 6.89 -17.27 3.91
#